data_AF-A0A1F6DWX4-F1
#
_entry.id   AF-A0A1F6DWX4-F1
#
_cell.length_a   1.000
_cell.length_b   1.000
_cell.length_c   1.000
_cell.angle_alpha   90.00
_cell.angle_beta   90.00
_cell.angle_gamma   90.00
#
_symmetry.space_group_name_H-M   'P 1'
#
loop_
_entity.id
_entity.type
_entity.pdbx_description
1 polymer ?
#
loop_
_entity_poly.entity_id
_entity_poly.type
_entity_poly.pdbx_seq_one_letter_code
_entity_poly.pdbx_strand_id
1 'polypeptide(L)'
;MRNRRTKKEKLVAMFGGKCVVCGYKKYAGALDFHHKNPKDKSFALSVKGLSYSWDSLVQEAKKCVLVCKNCHTEIEAKITTL
;
A
#
# COMPACT_ATOMS: atom_id res chain seq x y z
N MET A 1 -7.74 -8.68 -15.06
CA MET A 1 -7.97 -7.42 -14.29
C MET A 1 -8.67 -7.66 -12.95
N ARG A 2 -9.73 -8.49 -12.86
CA ARG A 2 -10.49 -8.77 -11.61
C ARG A 2 -9.63 -9.29 -10.44
N ASN A 3 -8.70 -10.21 -10.70
CA ASN A 3 -7.84 -10.81 -9.67
C ASN A 3 -6.90 -9.81 -8.96
N ARG A 4 -6.42 -8.77 -9.66
CA ARG A 4 -5.54 -7.74 -9.07
C ARG A 4 -6.29 -6.85 -8.07
N ARG A 5 -7.54 -6.50 -8.38
CA ARG A 5 -8.40 -5.72 -7.49
C ARG A 5 -8.70 -6.51 -6.21
N THR A 6 -9.08 -7.78 -6.35
CA THR A 6 -9.34 -8.65 -5.20
C THR A 6 -8.11 -8.83 -4.31
N LYS A 7 -6.92 -9.00 -4.89
CA LYS A 7 -5.66 -9.06 -4.12
C LYS A 7 -5.38 -7.76 -3.36
N LYS A 8 -5.56 -6.59 -4.00
CA LYS A 8 -5.38 -5.27 -3.37
C LYS A 8 -6.35 -5.10 -2.18
N GLU A 9 -7.63 -5.41 -2.37
CA GLU A 9 -8.65 -5.31 -1.32
C GLU A 9 -8.31 -6.24 -0.13
N LYS A 10 -7.89 -7.47 -0.39
CA LYS A 10 -7.43 -8.40 0.66
C LYS A 10 -6.21 -7.88 1.42
N LEU A 11 -5.19 -7.38 0.72
CA LEU A 11 -4.01 -6.79 1.36
C LEU A 11 -4.42 -5.58 2.21
N VAL A 12 -5.22 -4.66 1.67
CA VAL A 12 -5.71 -3.49 2.41
C VAL A 12 -6.41 -3.91 3.70
N ALA A 13 -7.31 -4.90 3.64
CA ALA A 13 -8.01 -5.41 4.83
C ALA A 13 -7.05 -6.02 5.86
N MET A 14 -6.05 -6.79 5.43
CA MET A 14 -5.05 -7.40 6.32
C MET A 14 -4.15 -6.37 7.02
N PHE A 15 -3.86 -5.24 6.36
CA PHE A 15 -2.94 -4.21 6.86
C PHE A 15 -3.69 -3.00 7.46
N GLY A 16 -4.87 -3.23 8.04
CA GLY A 16 -5.61 -2.26 8.85
C GLY A 16 -6.74 -1.51 8.15
N GLY A 17 -6.87 -1.64 6.82
CA GLY A 17 -8.03 -1.16 6.06
C GLY A 17 -8.19 0.36 5.97
N LYS A 18 -7.24 1.13 6.49
CA LYS A 18 -7.30 2.59 6.55
C LYS A 18 -5.93 3.23 6.39
N CYS A 19 -5.92 4.47 5.93
CA CYS A 19 -4.72 5.29 5.96
C CYS A 19 -4.27 5.52 7.41
N VAL A 20 -2.99 5.27 7.70
CA VAL A 20 -2.42 5.48 9.04
C VAL A 20 -2.26 6.96 9.42
N VAL A 21 -2.21 7.85 8.42
CA VAL A 21 -2.04 9.30 8.62
C VAL A 21 -3.39 9.98 8.88
N CYS A 22 -4.32 9.90 7.90
CA CYS A 22 -5.59 10.64 7.97
C CYS A 22 -6.83 9.76 8.26
N GLY A 23 -6.66 8.44 8.40
CA GLY A 23 -7.78 7.52 8.69
C GLY A 23 -8.70 7.21 7.51
N TYR A 24 -8.40 7.67 6.30
CA TYR A 24 -9.21 7.38 5.10
C TYR A 24 -9.42 5.87 4.91
N LYS A 25 -10.69 5.44 4.81
CA LYS A 25 -11.09 4.03 4.71
C LYS A 25 -12.27 3.77 3.76
N LYS A 26 -12.63 4.76 2.92
CA LYS A 26 -13.85 4.69 2.08
C LYS A 26 -13.67 3.79 0.86
N TYR A 27 -12.50 3.81 0.23
CA TYR A 27 -12.24 3.04 -0.99
C TYR A 27 -10.81 2.47 -0.99
N ALA A 28 -10.70 1.14 -1.04
CA ALA A 28 -9.40 0.45 -1.04
C ALA A 28 -8.49 0.82 -2.23
N GLY A 29 -9.08 1.21 -3.37
CA GLY A 29 -8.30 1.65 -4.55
C GLY A 29 -7.67 3.04 -4.38
N ALA A 30 -8.09 3.82 -3.39
CA ALA A 30 -7.46 5.09 -3.02
C ALA A 30 -6.39 4.93 -1.92
N LEU A 31 -6.15 3.69 -1.46
CA LEU A 31 -5.08 3.34 -0.53
C LEU A 31 -3.90 2.73 -1.27
N ASP A 32 -2.69 3.09 -0.86
CA ASP A 32 -1.42 2.62 -1.38
C ASP A 32 -0.47 2.22 -0.27
N PHE A 33 0.46 1.33 -0.60
CA PHE A 33 1.47 0.82 0.31
C PHE A 33 2.74 1.65 0.13
N HIS A 34 3.09 2.42 1.16
CA HIS A 34 4.31 3.21 1.20
C HIS A 34 5.40 2.43 1.93
N HIS A 35 6.55 2.24 1.30
CA HIS A 35 7.68 1.55 1.93
C HIS A 35 8.30 2.43 3.01
N LYS A 36 8.41 1.91 4.25
CA LYS A 36 9.05 2.65 5.36
C LYS A 36 10.52 2.98 5.06
N ASN A 37 11.21 2.03 4.43
CA ASN A 37 12.57 2.21 3.95
C ASN A 37 12.60 1.84 2.45
N PRO A 38 12.85 2.79 1.55
CA PRO A 38 12.89 2.52 0.12
C PRO A 38 14.04 1.59 -0.30
N LYS A 39 15.05 1.38 0.56
CA LYS A 39 16.17 0.45 0.31
C LYS A 39 15.82 -1.03 0.56
N ASP A 40 14.76 -1.31 1.33
CA ASP A 40 14.38 -2.67 1.72
C ASP A 40 13.31 -3.30 0.79
N LYS A 41 12.86 -2.53 -0.21
CA LYS A 41 11.82 -2.97 -1.14
C LYS A 41 12.38 -3.97 -2.15
N SER A 42 11.71 -5.10 -2.30
CA SER A 42 12.01 -6.05 -3.38
C SER A 42 11.29 -5.65 -4.66
N PHE A 43 10.08 -5.06 -4.54
CA PHE A 43 9.31 -4.54 -5.67
C PHE A 43 8.25 -3.53 -5.20
N ALA A 44 7.75 -2.69 -6.12
CA ALA A 44 6.65 -1.78 -5.81
C ALA A 44 5.31 -2.52 -5.76
N LEU A 45 4.50 -2.33 -4.71
CA LEU A 45 3.11 -2.82 -4.61
C LEU A 45 2.12 -2.01 -5.48
N SER A 46 2.53 -1.73 -6.71
CA SER A 46 1.74 -1.10 -7.75
C SER A 46 0.93 -2.13 -8.54
N VAL A 47 0.20 -1.68 -9.57
CA VAL A 47 -0.56 -2.56 -10.48
C VAL A 47 0.32 -3.67 -11.08
N LYS A 48 1.60 -3.38 -11.35
CA LYS A 48 2.58 -4.36 -11.84
C LYS A 48 3.03 -5.31 -10.72
N GLY A 49 3.26 -4.81 -9.49
CA GLY A 49 3.59 -5.67 -8.34
C GLY A 49 2.51 -6.69 -7.99
N LEU A 50 1.23 -6.38 -8.24
CA LEU A 50 0.13 -7.30 -7.96
C LEU A 50 0.10 -8.58 -8.82
N SER A 51 1.03 -8.75 -9.77
CA SER A 51 1.21 -10.02 -10.49
C SER A 51 2.02 -11.07 -9.74
N TYR A 52 2.74 -10.71 -8.67
CA TYR A 52 3.48 -11.68 -7.85
C TYR A 52 2.53 -12.65 -7.10
N SER A 53 3.12 -13.73 -6.58
CA SER A 53 2.43 -14.70 -5.73
C SER A 53 1.84 -14.02 -4.49
N TRP A 54 0.83 -14.64 -3.90
CA TRP A 54 0.16 -14.08 -2.72
C TRP A 54 1.14 -13.92 -1.55
N ASP A 55 1.99 -14.92 -1.30
CA ASP A 55 2.96 -14.87 -0.20
C ASP A 55 3.99 -13.77 -0.39
N SER A 56 4.54 -13.59 -1.61
CA SER A 56 5.47 -12.50 -1.90
C SER A 56 4.81 -11.13 -1.69
N LEU A 57 3.53 -10.98 -2.08
CA LEU A 57 2.78 -9.75 -1.84
C LEU A 57 2.62 -9.45 -0.35
N VAL A 58 2.27 -10.45 0.46
CA VAL A 58 2.11 -10.29 1.90
C VAL A 58 3.44 -9.94 2.56
N GLN A 59 4.54 -10.60 2.19
CA GLN A 59 5.86 -10.31 2.74
C GLN A 59 6.33 -8.89 2.39
N GLU A 60 6.09 -8.44 1.15
CA GLU A 60 6.43 -7.08 0.76
C GLU A 60 5.53 -6.04 1.46
N ALA A 61 4.25 -6.33 1.63
CA ALA A 61 3.31 -5.45 2.31
C ALA A 61 3.65 -5.25 3.80
N LYS A 62 4.27 -6.24 4.45
CA LYS A 62 4.79 -6.10 5.84
C LYS A 62 5.86 -5.03 5.99
N LYS A 63 6.61 -4.74 4.92
CA LYS A 63 7.62 -3.67 4.90
C LYS A 63 7.02 -2.29 4.64
N CYS A 64 5.73 -2.23 4.36
CA CYS A 64 5.02 -1.02 3.98
C CYS A 64 4.10 -0.53 5.09
N VAL A 65 3.67 0.71 4.97
CA VAL A 65 2.54 1.28 5.70
C VAL A 65 1.41 1.64 4.73
N LEU A 66 0.19 1.55 5.21
CA LEU A 66 -1.00 1.82 4.41
C LEU A 66 -1.36 3.31 4.49
N VAL A 67 -1.29 4.01 3.37
CA VAL A 67 -1.59 5.44 3.27
C VAL A 67 -2.57 5.71 2.13
N CYS A 68 -3.34 6.80 2.19
CA CYS A 68 -4.14 7.20 1.03
C CYS A 68 -3.24 7.89 -0.01
N LYS A 69 -3.71 8.00 -1.25
CA LYS A 69 -2.96 8.64 -2.34
C LYS A 69 -2.50 10.06 -2.00
N ASN A 70 -3.33 10.86 -1.33
CA ASN A 70 -2.97 12.22 -0.94
C ASN A 70 -1.84 12.23 0.07
N CYS A 71 -1.99 11.49 1.18
CA CYS A 71 -0.93 11.39 2.19
C CYS A 71 0.34 10.78 1.59
N HIS A 72 0.22 9.82 0.69
CA HIS A 72 1.39 9.24 0.00
C HIS A 72 2.18 10.31 -0.76
N THR A 73 1.49 11.15 -1.54
CA THR A 73 2.13 12.26 -2.26
C THR A 73 2.70 13.30 -1.29
N GLU A 74 2.01 13.64 -0.20
CA GLU A 74 2.53 14.55 0.82
C GLU A 74 3.80 14.01 1.50
N ILE A 75 3.86 12.70 1.79
CA ILE A 75 5.04 12.05 2.37
C ILE A 75 6.23 12.13 1.41
N GLU A 76 6.03 11.83 0.12
CA GLU A 76 7.10 11.96 -0.88
C GLU A 76 7.55 13.41 -1.07
N ALA A 77 6.62 14.36 -0.97
CA ALA A 77 6.90 15.79 -1.00
C ALA A 77 7.46 16.35 0.33
N LYS A 78 7.60 15.53 1.37
CA LYS A 78 8.04 15.92 2.73
C LYS A 78 7.14 16.98 3.40
N ILE A 79 5.87 17.02 3.02
CA ILE A 79 4.85 17.87 3.63
C ILE A 79 4.32 17.21 4.92
N THR A 80 4.13 15.89 4.88
CA THR A 80 3.59 15.10 5.98
C THR A 80 4.59 14.01 6.38
N THR A 81 4.82 13.83 7.68
CA THR A 81 5.74 12.83 8.24
C THR A 81 4.99 11.58 8.72
N LEU A 82 5.66 10.42 8.63
CA LEU A 82 5.19 9.10 9.03
C LEU A 82 5.91 8.59 10.27
#